data_AF-W4QWN2-F1
#
_entry.id   AF-W4QWN2-F1
#
_cell.length_a   1.000
_cell.length_b   1.000
_cell.length_c   1.000
_cell.angle_alpha   90.00
_cell.angle_beta   90.00
_cell.angle_gamma   90.00
#
_symmetry.space_group_name_H-M   'P 1'
#
loop_
_entity.id
_entity.type
_entity.pdbx_description
1 polymer ?
#
loop_
_entity_poly.entity_id
_entity_poly.type
_entity_poly.pdbx_seq_one_letter_code
_entity_poly.pdbx_strand_id
1 'polypeptide(L)'
;MSNTKFFKAIYIPDTPFQDEKLKPKKAKKYNFKLDESERLANTLFRFVYSLNGEQILCFYIVDDWKGPYRYLFVEYNELYDKFTAQFGVEGVQGGYWEFGMDTYLDDYSPEVVFEKLNNAVNSGYDEDTPSPICHIYGQGMWHGDAFIVGNRTALEEMRSAIDTALKYGEIRTTLFPSDDEGYDLFISCVNDGFNWDLVDMPYHDPNYFDIPKVPIKAFKRYKLRD
;
A
#
# COMPACT_ATOMS: atom_id res chain seq x y z
N MET A 1 -18.25 -5.99 -13.54
CA MET A 1 -17.51 -6.17 -12.27
C MET A 1 -16.09 -5.73 -12.56
N SER A 2 -15.56 -4.71 -11.87
CA SER A 2 -14.19 -4.27 -12.18
C SER A 2 -13.23 -5.39 -11.78
N ASN A 3 -12.29 -5.73 -12.66
CA ASN A 3 -11.22 -6.71 -12.39
C ASN A 3 -10.11 -6.10 -11.51
N THR A 4 -10.47 -5.07 -10.73
CA THR A 4 -9.53 -4.28 -9.95
C THR A 4 -9.08 -5.10 -8.75
N LYS A 5 -7.77 -5.27 -8.62
CA LYS A 5 -7.15 -5.87 -7.44
C LYS A 5 -6.25 -4.86 -6.76
N PHE A 6 -6.13 -5.02 -5.44
CA PHE A 6 -5.30 -4.20 -4.59
C PHE A 6 -4.03 -4.98 -4.23
N PHE A 7 -2.87 -4.36 -4.37
CA PHE A 7 -1.57 -4.97 -4.14
C PHE A 7 -0.80 -4.18 -3.10
N LYS A 8 -0.14 -4.90 -2.19
CA LYS A 8 0.81 -4.32 -1.24
C LYS A 8 2.22 -4.78 -1.59
N ALA A 9 3.16 -3.85 -1.60
CA ALA A 9 4.57 -4.18 -1.75
C ALA A 9 5.10 -4.86 -0.48
N ILE A 10 6.00 -5.81 -0.66
CA ILE A 10 6.91 -6.29 0.38
C ILE A 10 8.35 -6.19 -0.16
N TYR A 11 9.24 -5.67 0.66
CA TYR A 11 10.67 -5.66 0.40
C TYR A 11 11.25 -7.04 0.72
N ILE A 12 12.08 -7.56 -0.18
CA ILE A 12 12.72 -8.86 0.00
C ILE A 12 14.24 -8.69 -0.09
N PRO A 13 14.96 -8.62 1.06
CA PRO A 13 16.39 -8.28 1.09
C PRO A 13 17.29 -9.36 0.49
N ASP A 14 16.97 -10.63 0.69
CA ASP A 14 17.69 -11.76 0.10
C ASP A 14 16.86 -12.31 -1.07
N THR A 15 17.35 -12.22 -2.32
CA THR A 15 16.53 -12.66 -3.45
C THR A 15 16.20 -14.16 -3.36
N PRO A 16 14.92 -14.55 -3.19
CA PRO A 16 14.51 -15.93 -3.31
C PRO A 16 14.40 -16.32 -4.79
N PHE A 17 14.80 -15.45 -5.71
CA PHE A 17 14.55 -15.58 -7.13
C PHE A 17 15.66 -16.39 -7.82
N GLN A 18 15.30 -17.55 -8.36
CA GLN A 18 16.21 -18.41 -9.10
C GLN A 18 15.44 -19.14 -10.21
N ASP A 19 16.03 -19.22 -11.40
CA ASP A 19 15.42 -19.86 -12.58
C ASP A 19 14.05 -19.28 -12.92
N GLU A 20 13.93 -17.95 -12.85
CA GLU A 20 12.69 -17.19 -13.08
C GLU A 20 11.54 -17.50 -12.12
N LYS A 21 11.83 -18.06 -10.95
CA LYS A 21 10.84 -18.44 -9.93
C LYS A 21 11.22 -17.95 -8.55
N LEU A 22 10.21 -17.67 -7.72
CA LEU A 22 10.40 -17.40 -6.30
C LEU A 22 10.58 -18.72 -5.53
N LYS A 23 11.63 -18.80 -4.73
CA LYS A 23 12.02 -19.93 -3.86
C LYS A 23 12.15 -19.45 -2.40
N PRO A 24 11.04 -19.05 -1.75
CA PRO A 24 11.10 -18.55 -0.38
C PRO A 24 11.64 -19.60 0.59
N LYS A 25 12.42 -19.17 1.60
CA LYS A 25 13.05 -20.07 2.60
C LYS A 25 12.04 -21.00 3.30
N LYS A 26 10.81 -20.52 3.52
CA LYS A 26 9.75 -21.28 4.20
C LYS A 26 8.72 -21.90 3.21
N ALA A 27 9.00 -22.00 1.90
CA ALA A 27 8.05 -22.52 0.90
C ALA A 27 7.38 -23.85 1.32
N LYS A 28 8.17 -24.81 1.82
CA LYS A 28 7.68 -26.13 2.28
C LYS A 28 6.68 -26.04 3.43
N LYS A 29 6.83 -25.06 4.33
CA LYS A 29 5.94 -24.89 5.51
C LYS A 29 4.54 -24.45 5.08
N TYR A 30 4.45 -23.54 4.12
CA TYR A 30 3.18 -22.91 3.72
C TYR A 30 2.51 -23.60 2.53
N ASN A 31 3.29 -24.34 1.72
CA ASN A 31 2.83 -25.27 0.68
C ASN A 31 1.92 -24.62 -0.39
N PHE A 32 2.28 -23.40 -0.82
CA PHE A 32 1.65 -22.80 -2.00
C PHE A 32 2.12 -23.51 -3.28
N LYS A 33 1.17 -23.82 -4.15
CA LYS A 33 1.45 -24.38 -5.49
C LYS A 33 1.64 -23.22 -6.47
N LEU A 34 2.73 -23.24 -7.22
CA LEU A 34 2.93 -22.32 -8.35
C LEU A 34 2.11 -22.82 -9.54
N ASP A 35 1.10 -22.05 -9.95
CA ASP A 35 0.26 -22.36 -11.10
C ASP A 35 0.77 -21.70 -12.38
N GLU A 36 1.26 -20.45 -12.28
CA GLU A 36 1.73 -19.66 -13.41
C GLU A 36 2.98 -18.86 -13.05
N SER A 37 3.91 -18.76 -14.02
CA SER A 37 5.16 -18.03 -13.91
C SER A 37 5.46 -17.41 -15.27
N GLU A 38 5.31 -16.11 -15.38
CA GLU A 38 5.40 -15.38 -16.64
C GLU A 38 6.36 -14.21 -16.49
N ARG A 39 7.26 -14.05 -17.47
CA ARG A 39 8.11 -12.87 -17.58
C ARG A 39 7.38 -11.83 -18.44
N LEU A 40 7.00 -10.71 -17.84
CA LEU A 40 6.29 -9.62 -18.53
C LEU A 40 7.27 -8.61 -19.13
N ALA A 41 8.40 -8.37 -18.46
CA ALA A 41 9.49 -7.52 -18.94
C ALA A 41 10.83 -8.01 -18.39
N ASN A 42 11.94 -7.36 -18.77
CA ASN A 42 13.28 -7.72 -18.29
C ASN A 42 13.44 -7.67 -16.76
N THR A 43 12.62 -6.85 -16.12
CA THR A 43 12.65 -6.55 -14.68
C THR A 43 11.32 -6.81 -14.00
N LEU A 44 10.35 -7.45 -14.69
CA LEU A 44 9.01 -7.68 -14.17
C LEU A 44 8.54 -9.10 -14.47
N PHE A 45 8.14 -9.80 -13.41
CA PHE A 45 7.58 -11.15 -13.48
C PHE A 45 6.22 -11.19 -12.79
N ARG A 46 5.33 -12.01 -13.34
CA ARG A 46 4.01 -12.31 -12.80
C ARG A 46 3.97 -13.75 -12.34
N PHE A 47 3.41 -13.97 -11.14
CA PHE A 47 3.18 -15.29 -10.60
C PHE A 47 1.75 -15.46 -10.12
N VAL A 48 1.19 -16.63 -10.37
CA VAL A 48 -0.05 -17.08 -9.74
C VAL A 48 0.25 -18.28 -8.88
N TYR A 49 -0.07 -18.17 -7.60
CA TYR A 49 -0.01 -19.28 -6.66
C TYR A 49 -1.42 -19.68 -6.23
N SER A 50 -1.58 -20.94 -5.85
CA SER A 50 -2.78 -21.43 -5.19
C SER A 50 -2.51 -22.16 -3.88
N LEU A 51 -3.50 -22.10 -3.01
CA LEU A 51 -3.56 -22.86 -1.77
C LEU A 51 -5.03 -23.25 -1.52
N ASN A 52 -5.30 -24.54 -1.38
CA ASN A 52 -6.66 -25.07 -1.14
C ASN A 52 -7.72 -24.59 -2.16
N GLY A 53 -7.31 -24.33 -3.41
CA GLY A 53 -8.20 -23.88 -4.48
C GLY A 53 -8.38 -22.36 -4.58
N GLU A 54 -7.89 -21.59 -3.61
CA GLU A 54 -7.83 -20.13 -3.68
C GLU A 54 -6.53 -19.66 -4.34
N GLN A 55 -6.56 -18.53 -5.04
CA GLN A 55 -5.42 -17.99 -5.76
C GLN A 55 -4.91 -16.68 -5.17
N ILE A 56 -3.62 -16.44 -5.32
CA ILE A 56 -2.97 -15.17 -5.03
C ILE A 56 -2.05 -14.78 -6.19
N LEU A 57 -2.28 -13.59 -6.73
CA LEU A 57 -1.45 -13.00 -7.77
C LEU A 57 -0.35 -12.16 -7.13
N CYS A 58 0.88 -12.27 -7.65
CA CYS A 58 1.93 -11.34 -7.28
C CYS A 58 2.82 -10.96 -8.46
N PHE A 59 3.39 -9.77 -8.36
CA PHE A 59 4.34 -9.22 -9.32
C PHE A 59 5.67 -8.99 -8.63
N TYR A 60 6.73 -9.56 -9.20
CA TYR A 60 8.09 -9.32 -8.74
C TYR A 60 8.73 -8.32 -9.68
N ILE A 61 9.12 -7.17 -9.12
CA ILE A 61 9.79 -6.10 -9.85
C ILE A 61 11.20 -5.89 -9.32
N VAL A 62 12.12 -5.72 -10.24
CA VAL A 62 13.55 -5.56 -10.01
C VAL A 62 13.99 -4.23 -10.60
N ASP A 63 14.25 -3.23 -9.75
CA ASP A 63 14.66 -1.91 -10.24
C ASP A 63 16.03 -1.97 -10.95
N ASP A 64 17.08 -2.39 -10.26
CA ASP A 64 18.40 -2.68 -10.84
C ASP A 64 18.91 -4.04 -10.38
N TRP A 65 19.14 -4.98 -11.31
CA TRP A 65 19.70 -6.32 -11.04
C TRP A 65 21.02 -6.31 -10.23
N LYS A 66 21.77 -5.20 -10.26
CA LYS A 66 23.00 -5.01 -9.46
C LYS A 66 22.74 -4.39 -8.08
N GLY A 67 21.63 -3.68 -7.91
CA GLY A 67 21.19 -3.08 -6.66
C GLY A 67 20.49 -4.07 -5.71
N PRO A 68 20.37 -3.75 -4.41
CA PRO A 68 19.76 -4.62 -3.42
C PRO A 68 18.23 -4.54 -3.37
N TYR A 69 17.62 -3.55 -4.03
CA TYR A 69 16.20 -3.24 -3.87
C TYR A 69 15.30 -4.11 -4.76
N ARG A 70 14.48 -4.95 -4.14
CA ARG A 70 13.59 -5.91 -4.80
C ARG A 70 12.26 -5.91 -4.10
N TYR A 71 11.19 -5.81 -4.89
CA TYR A 71 9.84 -5.71 -4.35
C TYR A 71 8.95 -6.78 -4.94
N LEU A 72 8.12 -7.35 -4.08
CA LEU A 72 7.03 -8.21 -4.49
C LEU A 72 5.72 -7.51 -4.17
N PHE A 73 4.96 -7.18 -5.20
CA PHE A 73 3.60 -6.66 -5.08
C PHE A 73 2.66 -7.84 -4.99
N VAL A 74 2.09 -8.05 -3.80
CA VAL A 74 1.24 -9.21 -3.52
C VAL A 74 -0.21 -8.74 -3.42
N GLU A 75 -1.10 -9.45 -4.12
CA GLU A 75 -2.54 -9.22 -4.03
C GLU A 75 -3.00 -9.31 -2.56
N TYR A 76 -3.66 -8.26 -2.09
CA TYR A 76 -4.16 -8.18 -0.72
C TYR A 76 -5.52 -8.87 -0.61
N ASN A 77 -5.48 -10.18 -0.38
CA ASN A 77 -6.63 -11.05 -0.17
C ASN A 77 -6.45 -11.95 1.07
N GLU A 78 -7.34 -12.90 1.30
CA GLU A 78 -7.31 -13.79 2.47
C GLU A 78 -6.06 -14.68 2.57
N LEU A 79 -5.34 -14.88 1.46
CA LEU A 79 -4.08 -15.62 1.44
C LEU A 79 -2.86 -14.75 1.75
N TYR A 80 -2.99 -13.42 1.78
CA TYR A 80 -1.86 -12.48 1.85
C TYR A 80 -0.91 -12.77 3.00
N ASP A 81 -1.39 -12.79 4.24
CA ASP A 81 -0.54 -12.97 5.43
C ASP A 81 0.18 -14.32 5.41
N LYS A 82 -0.52 -15.37 4.98
CA LYS A 82 0.05 -16.71 4.87
C LYS A 82 1.07 -16.80 3.74
N PHE A 83 0.84 -16.09 2.63
CA PHE A 83 1.73 -16.07 1.48
C PHE A 83 3.02 -15.28 1.77
N THR A 84 2.91 -14.09 2.34
CA THR A 84 4.06 -13.22 2.68
C THR A 84 4.93 -13.81 3.78
N ALA A 85 4.33 -14.55 4.72
CA ALA A 85 5.05 -15.26 5.77
C ALA A 85 6.13 -16.24 5.24
N GLN A 86 5.98 -16.73 4.00
CA GLN A 86 6.97 -17.56 3.31
C GLN A 86 8.32 -16.87 3.14
N PHE A 87 8.28 -15.55 2.97
CA PHE A 87 9.42 -14.68 2.74
C PHE A 87 10.02 -14.14 4.04
N GLY A 88 9.51 -14.57 5.20
CA GLY A 88 9.93 -14.06 6.52
C GLY A 88 9.24 -12.75 6.90
N VAL A 89 8.31 -12.28 6.07
CA VAL A 89 7.52 -11.07 6.24
C VAL A 89 6.15 -11.50 6.74
N GLU A 90 5.99 -11.73 8.04
CA GLU A 90 4.69 -12.08 8.64
C GLU A 90 3.90 -10.81 8.94
N GLY A 91 2.85 -10.53 8.14
CA GLY A 91 1.92 -9.42 8.42
C GLY A 91 2.60 -8.05 8.56
N VAL A 92 3.77 -7.86 7.94
CA VAL A 92 4.60 -6.67 8.12
C VAL A 92 3.86 -5.49 7.49
N GLN A 93 3.29 -4.68 8.37
CA GLN A 93 3.05 -3.26 8.15
C GLN A 93 4.38 -2.68 7.67
N GLY A 94 4.36 -2.07 6.48
CA GLY A 94 5.54 -1.68 5.69
C GLY A 94 6.76 -1.35 6.52
N GLY A 95 7.86 -2.04 6.24
CA GLY A 95 9.14 -1.51 6.62
C GLY A 95 9.35 -0.16 5.94
N TYR A 96 10.41 0.54 6.35
CA TYR A 96 10.81 1.82 5.79
C TYR A 96 10.88 1.84 4.25
N TRP A 97 11.03 0.66 3.63
CA TRP A 97 11.25 0.48 2.20
C TRP A 97 9.98 0.34 1.37
N GLU A 98 8.82 0.12 1.97
CA GLU A 98 7.56 -0.15 1.25
C GLU A 98 6.51 0.97 1.38
N PHE A 99 6.87 2.08 2.01
CA PHE A 99 5.99 3.24 2.19
C PHE A 99 5.51 3.81 0.86
N GLY A 100 4.21 4.17 0.80
CA GLY A 100 3.59 4.72 -0.40
C GLY A 100 3.41 3.77 -1.60
N MET A 101 3.84 2.51 -1.53
CA MET A 101 3.83 1.60 -2.69
C MET A 101 2.51 0.84 -2.93
N ASP A 102 1.50 1.05 -2.09
CA ASP A 102 0.20 0.41 -2.22
C ASP A 102 -0.43 0.72 -3.60
N THR A 103 -0.75 -0.32 -4.39
CA THR A 103 -1.10 -0.13 -5.81
C THR A 103 -2.40 -0.84 -6.19
N TYR A 104 -3.26 -0.14 -6.95
CA TYR A 104 -4.43 -0.73 -7.60
C TYR A 104 -4.16 -1.03 -9.07
N LEU A 105 -4.39 -2.29 -9.47
CA LEU A 105 -4.33 -2.73 -10.87
C LEU A 105 -5.73 -3.14 -11.34
N ASP A 106 -6.18 -2.50 -12.41
CA ASP A 106 -7.42 -2.75 -13.14
C ASP A 106 -7.19 -3.16 -14.61
N ASP A 107 -5.92 -3.08 -15.05
CA ASP A 107 -5.39 -3.53 -16.34
C ASP A 107 -4.12 -4.34 -16.05
N TYR A 108 -3.99 -5.48 -16.72
CA TYR A 108 -2.91 -6.46 -16.53
C TYR A 108 -2.01 -6.58 -17.77
N SER A 109 -2.14 -5.68 -18.74
CA SER A 109 -1.18 -5.57 -19.84
C SER A 109 0.23 -5.31 -19.27
N PRO A 110 1.26 -5.95 -19.83
CA PRO A 110 2.63 -5.81 -19.35
C PRO A 110 3.08 -4.35 -19.18
N GLU A 111 2.69 -3.49 -20.11
CA GLU A 111 3.06 -2.07 -20.14
C GLU A 111 2.45 -1.30 -18.98
N VAL A 112 1.14 -1.46 -18.74
CA VAL A 112 0.42 -0.75 -17.66
C VAL A 112 0.86 -1.25 -16.29
N VAL A 113 1.05 -2.56 -16.13
CA VAL A 113 1.57 -3.13 -14.88
C VAL A 113 2.98 -2.61 -14.62
N PHE A 114 3.86 -2.65 -15.63
CA PHE A 114 5.21 -2.14 -15.49
C PHE A 114 5.23 -0.67 -15.10
N GLU A 115 4.49 0.18 -15.80
CA GLU A 115 4.40 1.61 -15.50
C GLU A 115 3.96 1.86 -14.05
N LYS A 116 2.84 1.26 -13.62
CA LYS A 116 2.30 1.48 -12.27
C LYS A 116 3.24 0.99 -11.17
N LEU A 117 3.79 -0.22 -11.31
CA LEU A 117 4.67 -0.80 -10.29
C LEU A 117 6.04 -0.11 -10.29
N ASN A 118 6.57 0.26 -11.45
CA ASN A 118 7.82 1.00 -11.54
C ASN A 118 7.68 2.39 -10.91
N ASN A 119 6.57 3.08 -11.16
CA ASN A 119 6.27 4.36 -10.52
C ASN A 119 6.15 4.21 -9.01
N ALA A 120 5.50 3.15 -8.50
CA ALA A 120 5.42 2.91 -7.06
C ALA A 120 6.79 2.64 -6.42
N VAL A 121 7.70 1.96 -7.13
CA VAL A 121 9.07 1.71 -6.63
C VAL A 121 9.95 2.95 -6.70
N ASN A 122 9.79 3.75 -7.75
CA ASN A 122 10.65 4.88 -8.07
C ASN A 122 10.06 6.25 -7.72
N SER A 123 8.90 6.30 -7.04
CA SER A 123 8.33 7.53 -6.49
C SER A 123 9.08 8.03 -5.25
N GLY A 124 10.20 7.40 -4.88
CA GLY A 124 11.07 7.86 -3.82
C GLY A 124 11.66 9.23 -4.14
N TYR A 125 11.96 9.99 -3.09
CA TYR A 125 12.57 11.30 -3.18
C TYR A 125 14.10 11.15 -3.24
N ASP A 126 14.70 11.66 -4.31
CA ASP A 126 16.15 11.83 -4.41
C ASP A 126 16.58 13.19 -3.83
N GLU A 127 17.89 13.42 -3.67
CA GLU A 127 18.40 14.68 -3.10
C GLU A 127 18.03 15.92 -3.95
N ASP A 128 17.67 15.73 -5.22
CA ASP A 128 17.38 16.80 -6.18
C ASP A 128 15.86 17.10 -6.29
N THR A 129 15.01 16.24 -5.74
CA THR A 129 13.55 16.40 -5.74
C THR A 129 13.06 16.95 -4.39
N PRO A 130 12.21 18.00 -4.38
CA PRO A 130 11.67 18.50 -3.13
C PRO A 130 10.85 17.43 -2.42
N SER A 131 11.33 16.97 -1.25
CA SER A 131 10.60 16.05 -0.38
C SER A 131 9.19 16.56 -0.06
N PRO A 132 8.17 15.70 0.05
CA PRO A 132 6.79 16.12 0.22
C PRO A 132 6.55 16.39 1.70
N ILE A 133 6.64 17.67 2.07
CA ILE A 133 6.39 18.09 3.45
C ILE A 133 4.91 18.47 3.57
N CYS A 134 4.19 17.82 4.47
CA CYS A 134 2.78 18.05 4.78
C CYS A 134 2.51 17.92 6.27
N HIS A 135 1.91 18.96 6.85
CA HIS A 135 1.34 18.95 8.18
C HIS A 135 -0.19 18.94 8.10
N ILE A 136 -0.82 18.02 8.83
CA ILE A 136 -2.28 17.93 8.93
C ILE A 136 -2.68 18.22 10.38
N TYR A 137 -3.55 19.20 10.56
CA TYR A 137 -4.09 19.62 11.84
C TYR A 137 -5.60 19.40 11.83
N GLY A 138 -6.07 18.46 12.66
CA GLY A 138 -7.50 18.18 12.81
C GLY A 138 -8.26 19.33 13.46
N GLN A 139 -9.59 19.21 13.54
CA GLN A 139 -10.42 20.17 14.28
C GLN A 139 -10.37 19.89 15.78
N GLY A 140 -10.14 20.91 16.62
CA GLY A 140 -10.14 20.74 18.07
C GLY A 140 -11.55 20.46 18.63
N MET A 141 -12.58 21.15 18.13
CA MET A 141 -13.97 21.03 18.57
C MET A 141 -14.95 21.40 17.45
N TRP A 142 -16.26 21.28 17.71
CA TRP A 142 -17.30 21.73 16.79
C TRP A 142 -17.09 23.20 16.38
N HIS A 143 -17.29 23.48 15.09
CA HIS A 143 -17.04 24.81 14.49
C HIS A 143 -15.58 25.31 14.55
N GLY A 144 -14.62 24.47 14.94
CA GLY A 144 -13.19 24.80 14.88
C GLY A 144 -12.60 24.64 13.48
N ASP A 145 -11.48 25.31 13.24
CA ASP A 145 -10.74 25.20 11.98
C ASP A 145 -9.92 23.89 11.93
N ALA A 146 -9.68 23.40 10.72
CA ALA A 146 -8.67 22.40 10.41
C ALA A 146 -7.71 22.99 9.38
N PHE A 147 -6.46 22.56 9.41
CA PHE A 147 -5.41 23.10 8.54
C PHE A 147 -4.65 21.97 7.86
N ILE A 148 -4.38 22.15 6.57
CA ILE A 148 -3.41 21.36 5.82
C ILE A 148 -2.36 22.35 5.32
N VAL A 149 -1.11 22.14 5.72
CA VAL A 149 0.02 22.97 5.30
C VAL A 149 1.02 22.05 4.63
N GLY A 150 1.05 22.08 3.30
CA GLY A 150 1.98 21.28 2.51
C GLY A 150 2.67 22.09 1.43
N ASN A 151 3.86 21.64 1.02
CA ASN A 151 4.48 22.13 -0.20
C ASN A 151 3.73 21.61 -1.43
N ARG A 152 4.07 22.13 -2.62
CA ARG A 152 3.39 21.75 -3.88
C ARG A 152 3.38 20.23 -4.08
N THR A 153 4.53 19.59 -3.91
CA THR A 153 4.69 18.14 -4.11
C THR A 153 3.72 17.35 -3.22
N ALA A 154 3.72 17.63 -1.91
CA ALA A 154 2.83 16.97 -0.96
C ALA A 154 1.35 17.19 -1.26
N LEU A 155 0.95 18.40 -1.69
CA LEU A 155 -0.44 18.68 -2.03
C LEU A 155 -0.86 17.97 -3.32
N GLU A 156 0.04 17.83 -4.29
CA GLU A 156 -0.21 17.08 -5.52
C GLU A 156 -0.31 15.57 -5.27
N GLU A 157 0.50 15.02 -4.37
CA GLU A 157 0.39 13.64 -3.89
C GLU A 157 -0.89 13.39 -3.12
N MET A 158 -1.24 14.27 -2.17
CA MET A 158 -2.50 14.17 -1.43
C MET A 158 -3.70 14.22 -2.39
N ARG A 159 -3.67 15.09 -3.41
CA ARG A 159 -4.69 15.10 -4.47
C ARG A 159 -4.77 13.77 -5.20
N SER A 160 -3.64 13.21 -5.62
CA SER A 160 -3.58 11.89 -6.29
C SER A 160 -4.14 10.77 -5.40
N ALA A 161 -3.86 10.83 -4.09
CA ALA A 161 -4.40 9.89 -3.13
C ALA A 161 -5.93 10.03 -3.00
N ILE A 162 -6.45 11.25 -2.94
CA ILE A 162 -7.90 11.51 -2.96
C ILE A 162 -8.53 10.97 -4.25
N ASP A 163 -7.94 11.24 -5.42
CA ASP A 163 -8.42 10.71 -6.70
C ASP A 163 -8.45 9.18 -6.72
N THR A 164 -7.44 8.54 -6.12
CA THR A 164 -7.36 7.09 -5.96
C THR A 164 -8.45 6.56 -5.04
N ALA A 165 -8.70 7.22 -3.90
CA ALA A 165 -9.78 6.85 -2.99
C ALA A 165 -11.16 7.04 -3.65
N LEU A 166 -11.36 8.11 -4.41
CA LEU A 166 -12.59 8.34 -5.19
C LEU A 166 -12.82 7.23 -6.23
N LYS A 167 -11.75 6.77 -6.90
CA LYS A 167 -11.85 5.72 -7.93
C LYS A 167 -12.03 4.32 -7.33
N TYR A 168 -11.29 3.97 -6.29
CA TYR A 168 -11.20 2.59 -5.79
C TYR A 168 -11.83 2.37 -4.41
N GLY A 169 -12.22 3.44 -3.72
CA GLY A 169 -12.91 3.44 -2.44
C GLY A 169 -12.00 3.75 -1.24
N GLU A 170 -10.70 3.48 -1.31
CA GLU A 170 -9.76 3.81 -0.22
C GLU A 170 -8.31 3.75 -0.70
N ILE A 171 -7.41 4.47 -0.03
CA ILE A 171 -5.97 4.41 -0.25
C ILE A 171 -5.22 4.69 1.06
N ARG A 172 -4.00 4.21 1.12
CA ARG A 172 -2.97 4.62 2.07
C ARG A 172 -1.84 5.27 1.28
N THR A 173 -1.45 6.47 1.69
CA THR A 173 -0.28 7.17 1.15
C THR A 173 0.60 7.60 2.32
N THR A 174 1.86 7.93 2.06
CA THR A 174 2.82 8.34 3.08
C THR A 174 3.22 9.79 2.84
N LEU A 175 3.15 10.61 3.88
CA LEU A 175 3.54 12.02 3.88
C LEU A 175 4.55 12.27 4.99
N PHE A 176 5.25 13.41 4.95
CA PHE A 176 6.30 13.72 5.93
C PHE A 176 6.02 15.07 6.60
N PRO A 177 6.13 15.19 7.93
CA PRO A 177 6.19 16.49 8.58
C PRO A 177 7.58 17.10 8.35
N SER A 178 7.78 18.35 8.78
CA SER A 178 9.07 19.04 8.68
C SER A 178 10.23 18.42 9.47
N ASP A 179 9.98 17.39 10.28
CA ASP A 179 11.00 16.63 11.01
C ASP A 179 11.40 15.34 10.28
N ASP A 180 10.89 15.11 9.07
CA ASP A 180 11.16 13.96 8.21
C ASP A 180 10.70 12.59 8.78
N GLU A 181 9.92 12.59 9.86
CA GLU A 181 9.33 11.38 10.43
C GLU A 181 8.03 11.03 9.69
N GLY A 182 8.14 10.21 8.64
CA GLY A 182 7.02 9.84 7.78
C GLY A 182 5.81 9.25 8.52
N TYR A 183 4.60 9.62 8.08
CA TYR A 183 3.34 9.09 8.58
C TYR A 183 2.44 8.59 7.45
N ASP A 184 1.65 7.56 7.75
CA ASP A 184 0.64 7.05 6.81
C ASP A 184 -0.65 7.87 6.92
N LEU A 185 -1.09 8.43 5.80
CA LEU A 185 -2.42 9.01 5.62
C LEU A 185 -3.35 7.97 4.98
N PHE A 186 -4.41 7.61 5.69
CA PHE A 186 -5.47 6.74 5.21
C PHE A 186 -6.67 7.57 4.76
N ILE A 187 -7.12 7.35 3.53
CA ILE A 187 -8.28 8.05 2.94
C ILE A 187 -9.32 7.00 2.53
N SER A 188 -10.56 7.17 2.98
CA SER A 188 -11.69 6.33 2.57
C SER A 188 -12.79 7.18 1.92
N CYS A 189 -13.27 6.72 0.77
CA CYS A 189 -14.46 7.20 0.10
C CYS A 189 -15.62 6.25 0.39
N VAL A 190 -16.41 6.57 1.41
CA VAL A 190 -17.64 5.85 1.75
C VAL A 190 -18.78 6.24 0.81
N ASN A 191 -19.84 5.43 0.75
CA ASN A 191 -21.01 5.74 -0.08
C ASN A 191 -21.99 6.68 0.64
N ASP A 192 -22.95 7.25 -0.11
CA ASP A 192 -23.96 8.17 0.44
C ASP A 192 -24.83 7.56 1.55
N GLY A 193 -24.95 6.23 1.58
CA GLY A 193 -25.70 5.48 2.59
C GLY A 193 -24.87 5.07 3.81
N PHE A 194 -23.65 5.58 3.95
CA PHE A 194 -22.78 5.23 5.07
C PHE A 194 -23.38 5.72 6.40
N ASN A 195 -23.39 4.83 7.40
CA ASN A 195 -23.84 5.19 8.74
C ASN A 195 -22.70 5.89 9.50
N TRP A 196 -22.79 7.21 9.62
CA TRP A 196 -21.81 8.04 10.32
C TRP A 196 -21.73 7.77 11.82
N ASP A 197 -22.74 7.13 12.43
CA ASP A 197 -22.68 6.71 13.84
C ASP A 197 -21.68 5.57 14.09
N LEU A 198 -21.10 4.99 13.03
CA LEU A 198 -20.08 3.94 13.11
C LEU A 198 -18.65 4.48 13.25
N VAL A 199 -18.46 5.80 13.18
CA VAL A 199 -17.16 6.46 13.36
C VAL A 199 -17.27 7.51 14.45
N ASP A 200 -16.24 7.60 15.30
CA ASP A 200 -16.19 8.60 16.35
C ASP A 200 -16.09 10.02 15.76
N MET A 201 -16.55 11.02 16.52
CA MET A 201 -16.37 12.41 16.12
C MET A 201 -14.87 12.74 16.00
N PRO A 202 -14.44 13.53 15.00
CA PRO A 202 -13.02 13.76 14.70
C PRO A 202 -12.36 14.81 15.62
N TYR A 203 -13.02 15.22 16.71
CA TYR A 203 -12.56 16.28 17.59
C TYR A 203 -11.50 15.78 18.56
N HIS A 204 -10.45 16.56 18.81
CA HIS A 204 -9.29 16.12 19.58
C HIS A 204 -8.84 17.10 20.68
N ASP A 205 -9.66 18.08 21.07
CA ASP A 205 -9.37 18.90 22.26
C ASP A 205 -9.50 18.02 23.53
N PRO A 206 -8.39 17.76 24.25
CA PRO A 206 -8.35 16.81 25.35
C PRO A 206 -9.13 17.28 26.59
N ASN A 207 -9.55 18.55 26.64
CA ASN A 207 -10.38 19.06 27.74
C ASN A 207 -11.86 18.72 27.56
N TYR A 208 -12.27 18.44 26.32
CA TYR A 208 -13.68 18.26 25.96
C TYR A 208 -13.98 16.90 25.34
N PHE A 209 -12.98 16.23 24.76
CA PHE A 209 -13.14 14.97 24.05
C PHE A 209 -12.07 13.96 24.43
N ASP A 210 -12.47 12.69 24.41
CA ASP A 210 -11.53 11.58 24.40
C ASP A 210 -10.79 11.55 23.06
N ILE A 211 -9.61 10.92 23.05
CA ILE A 211 -8.86 10.68 21.81
C ILE A 211 -9.73 9.85 20.85
N PRO A 212 -10.04 10.35 19.64
CA PRO A 212 -10.85 9.62 18.67
C PRO A 212 -10.21 8.27 18.34
N LYS A 213 -11.03 7.23 18.23
CA LYS A 213 -10.56 5.93 17.75
C LYS A 213 -10.33 5.98 16.25
N VAL A 214 -9.49 5.07 15.77
CA VAL A 214 -9.29 4.86 14.34
C VAL A 214 -10.65 4.51 13.71
N PRO A 215 -11.09 5.15 12.61
CA PRO A 215 -12.40 4.91 12.01
C PRO A 215 -12.41 3.61 11.18
N ILE A 216 -12.14 2.46 11.81
CA ILE A 216 -11.97 1.16 11.13
C ILE A 216 -13.17 0.81 10.25
N LYS A 217 -14.39 1.18 10.66
CA LYS A 217 -15.63 0.91 9.92
C LYS A 217 -15.71 1.63 8.57
N ALA A 218 -14.92 2.68 8.35
CA ALA A 218 -14.82 3.36 7.08
C ALA A 218 -13.93 2.62 6.07
N PHE A 219 -13.08 1.69 6.52
CA PHE A 219 -12.13 0.97 5.66
C PHE A 219 -12.57 -0.48 5.45
N LYS A 220 -12.59 -0.91 4.18
CA LYS A 220 -13.01 -2.27 3.79
C LYS A 220 -11.82 -3.16 3.47
N ARG A 221 -10.78 -2.61 2.84
CA ARG A 221 -9.59 -3.38 2.47
C ARG A 221 -8.56 -3.30 3.58
N TYR A 222 -8.17 -2.10 4.02
CA TYR A 222 -7.22 -1.94 5.12
C TYR A 222 -7.78 -2.52 6.42
N LYS A 223 -7.22 -3.67 6.86
CA LYS A 223 -7.51 -4.32 8.14
C LYS A 223 -6.81 -3.56 9.28
N LEU A 224 -7.25 -2.33 9.54
CA LEU A 224 -6.77 -1.49 10.64
C LEU A 224 -7.09 -2.15 11.99
N ARG A 225 -6.25 -1.90 13.01
CA ARG A 225 -6.43 -2.40 14.37
C ARG A 225 -6.83 -1.25 15.29
N ASP A 226 -7.70 -1.55 16.25
CA ASP A 226 -8.06 -0.66 17.36
C ASP A 226 -6.95 -0.63 18.43
#